data_AF-X0A7F6-F1
#
_entry.id   AF-X0A7F6-F1
#
_cell.length_a   1.000
_cell.length_b   1.000
_cell.length_c   1.000
_cell.angle_alpha   90.00
_cell.angle_beta   90.00
_cell.angle_gamma   90.00
#
_symmetry.space_group_name_H-M   'P 1'
#
loop_
_entity.id
_entity.type
_entity.pdbx_description
1 polymer ?
#
loop_
_entity_poly.entity_id
_entity_poly.type
_entity_poly.pdbx_seq_one_letter_code
_entity_poly.pdbx_strand_id
1 'polypeptide(L)'
;MSLKNDKFPASAAFDAIQAAINASDADRKDAIKQGNGVYAFTLKNASGEEASWHIDLKETGKVGTGTGAKPDVTLILSEENFGKLVAGKANAQRLFMGGKLKIKGNVMKATKLDPVLKKAQDKAKL
;
A
#
# COMPACT_ATOMS: atom_id res chain seq x y z
N MET A 1 -7.54 -5.44 14.89
CA MET A 1 -8.74 -4.78 14.33
C MET A 1 -8.57 -4.71 12.83
N SER A 2 -9.64 -4.96 12.07
CA SER A 2 -9.57 -4.91 10.60
C SER A 2 -9.34 -3.48 10.12
N LEU A 3 -8.55 -3.33 9.07
CA LEU A 3 -8.30 -2.09 8.34
C LEU A 3 -9.32 -1.85 7.23
N LYS A 4 -10.22 -2.80 6.99
CA LYS A 4 -11.29 -2.70 5.99
C LYS A 4 -12.24 -1.55 6.33
N ASN A 5 -12.62 -0.82 5.30
CA ASN A 5 -13.70 0.15 5.29
C ASN A 5 -14.72 -0.26 4.22
N ASP A 6 -16.00 -0.36 4.58
CA ASP A 6 -17.05 -0.84 3.67
C ASP A 6 -17.30 0.09 2.47
N LYS A 7 -16.98 1.38 2.59
CA LYS A 7 -17.02 2.34 1.47
C LYS A 7 -15.84 2.19 0.50
N PHE A 8 -14.84 1.39 0.88
CA PHE A 8 -13.63 1.12 0.11
C PHE A 8 -13.30 -0.37 0.15
N PRO A 9 -14.05 -1.26 -0.52
CA PRO A 9 -13.91 -2.71 -0.38
C PRO A 9 -12.47 -3.25 -0.56
N ALA A 10 -11.69 -2.69 -1.48
CA ALA A 10 -10.30 -3.05 -1.72
C ALA A 10 -9.38 -2.77 -0.51
N SER A 11 -9.80 -1.96 0.47
CA SER A 11 -9.06 -1.71 1.71
C SER A 11 -8.85 -2.98 2.57
N ALA A 12 -9.62 -4.06 2.34
CA ALA A 12 -9.32 -5.36 2.92
C ALA A 12 -7.92 -5.88 2.55
N ALA A 13 -7.34 -5.41 1.44
CA ALA A 13 -5.97 -5.73 1.07
C ALA A 13 -4.94 -5.23 2.09
N PHE A 14 -5.24 -4.17 2.86
CA PHE A 14 -4.34 -3.70 3.92
C PHE A 14 -4.19 -4.71 5.06
N ASP A 15 -5.25 -5.47 5.37
CA ASP A 15 -5.18 -6.58 6.33
C ASP A 15 -4.29 -7.72 5.79
N ALA A 16 -4.45 -8.06 4.50
CA ALA A 16 -3.61 -9.08 3.85
C ALA A 16 -2.14 -8.66 3.78
N ILE A 17 -1.86 -7.39 3.48
CA ILE A 17 -0.49 -6.84 3.47
C ILE A 17 0.12 -6.88 4.87
N GLN A 18 -0.64 -6.46 5.90
CA GLN A 18 -0.21 -6.56 7.30
C GLN A 18 0.14 -8.00 7.68
N ALA A 19 -0.70 -8.96 7.32
CA ALA A 19 -0.45 -10.37 7.58
C ALA A 19 0.80 -10.88 6.86
N ALA A 20 1.00 -10.52 5.60
CA ALA A 20 2.17 -10.93 4.83
C ALA A 20 3.48 -10.34 5.35
N ILE A 21 3.49 -9.05 5.73
CA ILE A 21 4.65 -8.39 6.36
C ILE A 21 4.97 -9.03 7.71
N ASN A 22 3.95 -9.37 8.50
CA ASN A 22 4.10 -9.94 9.84
C ASN A 22 4.07 -11.47 9.89
N ALA A 23 4.15 -12.15 8.74
CA ALA A 23 4.11 -13.61 8.68
C ALA A 23 5.26 -14.25 9.48
N SER A 24 6.40 -13.55 9.59
CA SER A 24 7.51 -13.89 10.47
C SER A 24 8.31 -12.64 10.83
N ASP A 25 9.14 -12.72 11.86
CA ASP A 25 10.09 -11.64 12.19
C ASP A 25 11.09 -11.37 11.06
N ALA A 26 11.47 -12.41 10.31
CA ALA A 26 12.35 -12.28 9.15
C ALA A 26 11.66 -11.52 8.01
N ASP A 27 10.40 -11.85 7.72
CA ASP A 27 9.60 -11.15 6.71
C ASP A 27 9.40 -9.67 7.07
N ARG A 28 9.13 -9.37 8.35
CA ARG A 28 8.96 -8.00 8.83
C ARG A 28 10.25 -7.20 8.67
N LYS A 29 11.38 -7.75 9.13
CA LYS A 29 12.70 -7.10 9.01
C LYS A 29 13.10 -6.88 7.57
N ASP A 30 12.83 -7.85 6.69
CA ASP A 30 13.08 -7.74 5.25
C ASP A 30 12.22 -6.64 4.62
N ALA A 31 10.93 -6.58 4.93
CA ALA A 31 10.03 -5.54 4.43
C ALA A 31 10.46 -4.13 4.88
N ILE A 32 10.85 -3.95 6.14
CA ILE A 32 11.37 -2.67 6.66
C ILE A 32 12.67 -2.28 5.93
N LYS A 33 13.61 -3.22 5.78
CA LYS A 33 14.88 -2.97 5.10
C LYS A 33 14.68 -2.58 3.63
N GLN A 34 13.80 -3.28 2.92
CA GLN A 34 13.52 -3.01 1.51
C GLN A 34 12.74 -1.70 1.34
N GLY A 35 11.69 -1.51 2.12
CA GLY A 35 10.81 -0.34 2.02
C GLY A 35 11.47 0.96 2.47
N ASN A 36 12.15 0.97 3.61
CA ASN A 36 12.84 2.14 4.17
C ASN A 36 12.05 3.47 4.04
N GLY A 37 10.79 3.44 4.45
CA GLY A 37 9.91 4.60 4.37
C GLY A 37 8.50 4.36 4.87
N VAL A 38 7.78 5.47 5.10
CA VAL A 38 6.36 5.47 5.42
C VAL A 38 5.57 5.78 4.16
N TYR A 39 4.70 4.86 3.75
CA TYR A 39 3.94 4.92 2.51
C TYR A 39 2.46 5.13 2.80
N ALA A 40 1.94 6.31 2.51
CA ALA A 40 0.52 6.60 2.58
C ALA A 40 -0.18 6.24 1.27
N PHE A 41 -1.41 5.74 1.37
CA PHE A 41 -2.33 5.47 0.28
C PHE A 41 -3.59 6.27 0.52
N THR A 42 -3.92 7.18 -0.39
CA THR A 42 -5.21 7.89 -0.38
C THR A 42 -6.05 7.34 -1.53
N LEU A 43 -7.12 6.64 -1.17
CA LEU A 43 -8.03 6.02 -2.12
C LEU A 43 -9.23 6.94 -2.32
N LYS A 44 -9.65 7.09 -3.58
CA LYS A 44 -10.91 7.76 -3.94
C LYS A 44 -11.94 6.73 -4.44
N ASN A 45 -13.11 6.68 -3.84
CA ASN A 45 -14.19 5.79 -4.29
C ASN A 45 -15.03 6.43 -5.42
N ALA A 46 -15.98 5.68 -5.98
CA ALA A 46 -16.83 6.14 -7.07
C ALA A 46 -17.74 7.32 -6.68
N SER A 47 -18.11 7.43 -5.40
CA SER A 47 -18.89 8.55 -4.84
C SER A 47 -18.06 9.82 -4.62
N GLY A 48 -16.76 9.76 -4.89
CA GLY A 48 -15.83 10.87 -4.71
C GLY A 48 -15.30 11.05 -3.29
N GLU A 49 -15.63 10.15 -2.36
CA GLU A 49 -15.09 10.15 -1.00
C GLU A 49 -13.64 9.67 -0.99
N GLU A 50 -12.85 10.19 -0.04
CA GLU A 50 -11.46 9.82 0.16
C GLU A 50 -11.25 9.19 1.55
N ALA A 51 -10.45 8.14 1.59
CA ALA A 51 -9.95 7.53 2.81
C ALA A 51 -8.47 7.18 2.64
N SER A 52 -7.73 7.16 3.75
CA SER A 52 -6.30 6.91 3.72
C SER A 52 -5.87 5.78 4.65
N TRP A 53 -4.80 5.11 4.25
CA TRP A 53 -4.07 4.09 5.00
C TRP A 53 -2.57 4.31 4.83
N HIS A 54 -1.77 3.69 5.67
CA HIS A 54 -0.33 3.73 5.55
C HIS A 54 0.32 2.39 5.86
N ILE A 55 1.50 2.17 5.27
CA ILE A 55 2.42 1.10 5.61
C ILE A 55 3.70 1.75 6.12
N ASP A 56 4.02 1.53 7.40
CA ASP A 56 5.29 1.94 7.99
C ASP A 56 6.34 0.85 7.75
N LEU A 57 7.17 1.05 6.72
CA LEU A 57 8.34 0.23 6.43
C LEU A 57 9.62 0.95 6.85
N LYS A 58 9.54 1.87 7.80
CA LYS A 58 10.69 2.60 8.33
C LYS A 58 11.05 2.12 9.72
N GLU A 59 10.04 1.93 10.58
CA GLU A 59 10.25 1.60 11.99
C GLU A 59 9.56 0.30 12.38
N THR A 60 8.25 0.21 12.14
CA THR A 60 7.44 -0.83 12.80
C THR A 60 7.07 -2.02 11.92
N GLY A 61 7.06 -1.88 10.59
CA GLY A 61 6.51 -2.91 9.70
C GLY A 61 4.99 -3.07 9.85
N LYS A 62 4.29 -2.03 10.32
CA LYS A 62 2.84 -2.07 10.57
C LYS A 62 2.06 -1.30 9.50
N VAL A 63 0.85 -1.78 9.26
CA VAL A 63 -0.17 -1.10 8.46
C VAL A 63 -1.20 -0.46 9.39
N GLY A 64 -1.67 0.73 9.03
CA GLY A 64 -2.67 1.47 9.80
C GLY A 64 -3.56 2.35 8.94
N THR A 65 -4.59 2.93 9.56
CA THR A 65 -5.46 3.93 8.92
C THR A 65 -4.82 5.33 8.96
N GLY A 66 -5.33 6.23 8.12
CA GLY A 66 -4.76 7.56 7.92
C GLY A 66 -3.44 7.55 7.17
N THR A 67 -2.84 8.72 7.00
CA THR A 67 -1.60 8.92 6.21
C THR A 67 -0.31 8.54 6.95
N GLY A 68 -0.40 8.22 8.25
CA GLY A 68 0.75 8.16 9.14
C GLY A 68 1.30 9.54 9.50
N ALA A 69 2.20 9.60 10.48
CA ALA A 69 2.64 10.86 11.09
C ALA A 69 3.45 11.75 10.12
N LYS A 70 4.24 11.15 9.22
CA LYS A 70 5.07 11.85 8.22
C LYS A 70 5.34 10.91 7.03
N PRO A 71 4.40 10.76 6.09
CA PRO A 71 4.63 9.88 4.95
C PRO A 71 5.78 10.39 4.09
N ASP A 72 6.72 9.50 3.76
CA ASP A 72 7.77 9.75 2.77
C ASP A 72 7.18 9.81 1.35
N VAL A 73 6.12 9.03 1.13
CA VAL A 73 5.42 8.88 -0.14
C VAL A 73 3.92 8.86 0.11
N THR A 74 3.15 9.61 -0.68
CA THR A 74 1.69 9.48 -0.75
C THR A 74 1.28 9.04 -2.14
N LEU A 75 0.71 7.85 -2.24
CA LEU A 75 0.13 7.26 -3.44
C LEU A 75 -1.37 7.59 -3.47
N ILE A 76 -1.80 8.30 -4.50
CA ILE A 76 -3.19 8.73 -4.66
C ILE A 76 -3.76 8.07 -5.91
N LEU A 77 -4.81 7.27 -5.75
CA LEU A 77 -5.43 6.50 -6.82
C LEU A 77 -6.89 6.18 -6.47
N SER A 78 -7.68 5.78 -7.48
CA SER A 78 -9.03 5.27 -7.21
C SER A 78 -8.97 3.94 -6.44
N GLU A 79 -9.98 3.67 -5.63
CA GLU A 79 -10.20 2.39 -4.95
C GLU A 79 -10.15 1.21 -5.94
N GLU A 80 -10.77 1.33 -7.11
CA GLU A 80 -10.78 0.29 -8.14
C GLU A 80 -9.37 -0.05 -8.65
N ASN A 81 -8.59 0.97 -9.02
CA ASN A 81 -7.21 0.79 -9.46
C ASN A 81 -6.31 0.24 -8.34
N PHE A 82 -6.57 0.60 -7.08
CA PHE A 82 -5.88 -0.01 -5.95
C PHE A 82 -6.20 -1.50 -5.85
N GLY A 83 -7.48 -1.89 -5.94
CA GLY A 83 -7.90 -3.30 -5.99
C GLY A 83 -7.24 -4.09 -7.12
N LYS A 84 -7.15 -3.51 -8.33
CA LYS A 84 -6.43 -4.14 -9.45
C LYS A 84 -4.93 -4.25 -9.20
N LEU A 85 -4.33 -3.22 -8.58
CA LEU A 85 -2.90 -3.20 -8.26
C LEU A 85 -2.56 -4.31 -7.26
N VAL A 86 -3.27 -4.40 -6.14
CA VAL A 86 -3.02 -5.41 -5.10
C VAL A 86 -3.39 -6.82 -5.57
N ALA A 87 -4.32 -6.98 -6.51
CA ALA A 87 -4.61 -8.28 -7.14
C ALA A 87 -3.58 -8.68 -8.22
N GLY A 88 -2.58 -7.84 -8.52
CA GLY A 88 -1.61 -8.07 -9.61
C GLY A 88 -2.21 -7.95 -11.02
N LYS A 89 -3.42 -7.40 -11.14
CA LYS A 89 -4.13 -7.15 -12.42
C LYS A 89 -3.80 -5.78 -13.03
N ALA A 90 -3.09 -4.94 -12.29
CA ALA A 90 -2.54 -3.68 -12.76
C ALA A 90 -1.09 -3.50 -12.30
N ASN A 91 -0.37 -2.62 -12.97
CA ASN A 91 1.03 -2.31 -12.70
C ASN A 91 1.16 -0.84 -12.28
N ALA A 92 1.89 -0.58 -11.17
CA ALA A 92 2.03 0.76 -10.59
C ALA A 92 2.66 1.76 -11.57
N GLN A 93 3.71 1.37 -12.30
CA GLN A 93 4.37 2.22 -13.29
C GLN A 93 3.39 2.62 -14.41
N ARG A 94 2.60 1.68 -14.95
CA ARG A 94 1.59 1.98 -15.97
C ARG A 94 0.48 2.89 -15.44
N LEU A 95 0.01 2.67 -14.21
CA LEU A 95 -0.98 3.54 -13.58
C LEU A 95 -0.42 4.96 -13.40
N PHE A 96 0.84 5.09 -13.02
CA PHE A 96 1.52 6.37 -12.85
C PHE A 96 1.68 7.11 -14.19
N MET A 97 2.25 6.45 -15.20
CA MET A 97 2.41 7.02 -16.55
C MET A 97 1.07 7.41 -17.18
N GLY A 98 0.00 6.66 -16.88
CA GLY A 98 -1.37 6.96 -17.34
C GLY A 98 -2.12 7.97 -16.48
N GLY A 99 -1.49 8.60 -15.48
CA GLY A 99 -2.11 9.60 -14.60
C GLY A 99 -3.15 9.06 -13.61
N LYS A 100 -3.32 7.73 -13.54
CA LYS A 100 -4.28 7.04 -12.65
C LYS A 100 -3.75 6.81 -11.24
N LEU A 101 -2.42 6.82 -11.10
CA LEU A 101 -1.72 6.90 -9.84
C LEU A 101 -0.96 8.22 -9.80
N LYS A 102 -1.17 9.02 -8.78
CA LYS A 102 -0.35 10.20 -8.49
C LYS A 102 0.56 9.89 -7.31
N ILE A 103 1.79 10.35 -7.38
CA ILE A 103 2.78 10.18 -6.32
C ILE A 103 3.17 11.57 -5.82
N LYS A 104 3.05 11.78 -4.50
CA LYS A 104 3.63 12.93 -3.80
C LYS A 104 4.77 12.45 -2.90
N GLY A 105 5.77 13.31 -2.68
CA GLY A 105 6.93 12.98 -1.85
C GLY A 105 8.07 12.35 -2.66
N ASN A 106 8.80 11.42 -2.04
CA ASN A 106 10.03 10.88 -2.61
C ASN A 106 9.76 9.75 -3.62
N VAL A 107 9.84 10.07 -4.92
CA VAL A 107 9.61 9.11 -6.02
C VAL A 107 10.58 7.92 -5.99
N MET A 108 11.85 8.12 -5.59
CA MET A 108 12.80 7.00 -5.47
C MET A 108 12.44 6.04 -4.35
N LYS A 109 11.77 6.51 -3.28
CA LYS A 109 11.22 5.62 -2.27
C LYS A 109 9.98 4.90 -2.80
N ALA A 110 9.15 5.55 -3.62
CA ALA A 110 7.96 4.92 -4.19
C ALA A 110 8.26 3.60 -4.93
N THR A 111 9.41 3.51 -5.62
CA THR A 111 9.82 2.28 -6.32
C THR A 111 10.24 1.15 -5.38
N LYS A 112 10.62 1.45 -4.13
CA LYS A 112 10.98 0.45 -3.12
C LYS A 112 9.78 -0.29 -2.54
N LEU A 113 8.58 0.25 -2.74
CA LEU A 113 7.33 -0.38 -2.31
C LEU A 113 6.95 -1.60 -3.20
N ASP A 114 7.31 -1.56 -4.49
CA ASP A 114 6.98 -2.60 -5.46
C ASP A 114 7.38 -4.04 -5.02
N PRO A 115 8.64 -4.32 -4.60
CA PRO A 115 9.01 -5.66 -4.17
C PRO A 115 8.26 -6.13 -2.91
N VAL A 116 7.94 -5.20 -2.00
CA VAL A 116 7.18 -5.51 -0.78
C VAL A 116 5.73 -5.88 -1.12
N LEU A 117 5.09 -5.13 -2.02
CA LEU A 117 3.73 -5.45 -2.49
C LEU A 117 3.69 -6.78 -3.26
N LYS A 118 4.68 -7.06 -4.12
CA LYS A 118 4.77 -8.35 -4.83
C LYS A 118 4.89 -9.52 -3.86
N LYS A 119 5.77 -9.42 -2.86
CA LYS A 119 5.91 -10.46 -1.83
C LYS A 119 4.61 -10.69 -1.06
N ALA A 120 3.87 -9.61 -0.76
CA ALA A 120 2.56 -9.71 -0.14
C ALA A 120 1.53 -10.40 -1.04
N GLN A 121 1.55 -10.12 -2.35
CA GLN A 121 0.70 -10.79 -3.34
C GLN A 121 0.97 -12.30 -3.42
N ASP A 122 2.24 -12.69 -3.43
CA ASP A 122 2.62 -14.09 -3.55
C ASP A 122 2.20 -14.88 -2.30
N LYS A 123 2.36 -14.29 -1.11
CA LYS A 123 1.87 -14.89 0.14
C LYS A 123 0.34 -14.94 0.25
N ALA A 124 -0.38 -13.99 -0.35
CA ALA A 124 -1.85 -13.98 -0.32
C ALA A 124 -2.50 -14.95 -1.33
N LYS A 125 -1.74 -15.48 -2.28
CA LYS A 125 -2.17 -16.51 -3.25
C LYS A 125 -1.93 -17.94 -2.77
N LEU A 126 -1.14 -18.11 -1.71
CA LEU A 126 -0.80 -19.37 -1.05
C LEU A 126 -1.68 -19.55 0.20
#